data_AF-A0A1F6ASA2-F1
#
_entry.id   AF-A0A1F6ASA2-F1
#
_cell.length_a   1.000
_cell.length_b   1.000
_cell.length_c   1.000
_cell.angle_alpha   90.00
_cell.angle_beta   90.00
_cell.angle_gamma   90.00
#
_symmetry.space_group_name_H-M   'P 1'
#
loop_
_entity.id
_entity.type
_entity.pdbx_description
1 polymer ?
#
loop_
_entity_poly.entity_id
_entity_poly.type
_entity_poly.pdbx_seq_one_letter_code
_entity_poly.pdbx_strand_id
1 'polypeptide(L)'
;MSPDDIRQQIELQVVELIKARTADGSMSEERSQAVSQRTLDLLQPGMSLEELYRAISKLDDNAPELSPIVLPYLRDYETNVTQKAHEEIRRLMSAGQFDAAAKLGEKAIKQDVQLVWEGRSNRPPAPPTRPTFRQNPFQR
;
A
#
# COMPACT_ATOMS: atom_id res chain seq x y z
N MET A 1 10.57 10.29 8.67
CA MET A 1 11.26 10.42 7.38
C MET A 1 10.48 11.38 6.51
N SER A 2 11.16 12.24 5.76
CA SER A 2 10.51 13.03 4.73
C SER A 2 10.17 12.16 3.52
N PRO A 3 9.20 12.55 2.67
CA PRO A 3 8.91 11.84 1.42
C PRO A 3 10.15 11.71 0.52
N ASP A 4 10.99 12.75 0.47
CA ASP A 4 12.23 12.73 -0.31
C ASP A 4 13.26 11.74 0.24
N ASP A 5 13.35 11.54 1.55
CA ASP A 5 14.22 10.52 2.14
C ASP A 5 13.79 9.11 1.69
N ILE A 6 12.48 8.85 1.70
CA ILE A 6 11.90 7.56 1.27
C ILE A 6 12.17 7.35 -0.22
N ARG A 7 11.94 8.38 -1.04
CA ARG A 7 12.25 8.38 -2.49
C ARG A 7 13.70 7.98 -2.74
N GLN A 8 14.64 8.68 -2.12
CA GLN A 8 16.08 8.42 -2.28
C GLN A 8 16.47 7.02 -1.83
N GLN A 9 15.87 6.54 -0.74
CA GLN A 9 16.15 5.20 -0.24
C GLN A 9 15.66 4.11 -1.22
N ILE A 10 14.49 4.30 -1.83
CA ILE A 10 13.96 3.39 -2.85
C ILE A 10 14.85 3.43 -4.10
N GLU A 11 15.23 4.61 -4.57
CA GLU A 11 16.15 4.77 -5.70
C GLU A 11 17.47 4.05 -5.48
N LEU A 12 18.05 4.18 -4.28
CA LEU A 12 19.27 3.48 -3.90
C LEU A 12 19.09 1.95 -3.96
N GLN A 13 18.02 1.43 -3.36
CA GLN A 13 17.73 -0.01 -3.37
C GLN A 13 17.49 -0.54 -4.79
N VAL A 14 16.84 0.23 -5.65
CA VAL A 14 16.65 -0.13 -7.07
C VAL A 14 18.01 -0.23 -7.78
N VAL A 15 18.89 0.75 -7.58
CA VAL A 15 20.24 0.74 -8.17
C VAL A 15 21.05 -0.45 -7.66
N GLU A 16 20.99 -0.76 -6.37
CA GLU A 16 21.67 -1.93 -5.79
C GLU A 16 21.14 -3.24 -6.36
N LEU A 17 19.81 -3.37 -6.52
CA LEU A 17 19.20 -4.54 -7.14
C LEU A 17 19.62 -4.71 -8.60
N ILE A 18 19.64 -3.62 -9.37
CA ILE A 18 20.12 -3.62 -10.75
C ILE A 18 21.58 -4.08 -10.79
N LYS A 19 22.46 -3.49 -9.96
CA LYS A 19 23.87 -3.87 -9.91
C LYS A 19 24.06 -5.35 -9.58
N ALA A 20 23.32 -5.86 -8.59
CA ALA A 20 23.38 -7.27 -8.22
C ALA A 20 22.94 -8.18 -9.37
N ARG A 21 21.83 -7.86 -10.03
CA ARG A 21 21.25 -8.69 -11.10
C ARG A 21 21.96 -8.59 -12.45
N THR A 22 22.65 -7.47 -12.70
CA THR A 22 23.54 -7.38 -13.87
C THR A 22 24.85 -8.12 -13.61
N ALA A 23 25.37 -8.11 -12.37
CA ALA A 23 26.58 -8.83 -12.00
C ALA A 23 26.41 -10.36 -12.03
N ASP A 24 25.24 -10.88 -11.66
CA ASP A 24 24.93 -12.32 -11.70
C ASP A 24 24.39 -12.79 -13.06
N GLY A 25 24.21 -11.88 -14.03
CA GLY A 25 23.70 -12.17 -15.37
C GLY A 25 22.20 -12.46 -15.45
N SER A 26 21.45 -12.30 -14.36
CA SER A 26 20.00 -12.53 -14.32
C SER A 26 19.17 -11.38 -14.91
N MET A 27 19.79 -10.23 -15.19
CA MET A 27 19.16 -9.07 -15.80
C MET A 27 20.00 -8.52 -16.97
N SER A 28 19.37 -8.37 -18.15
CA SER A 28 20.00 -7.73 -19.30
C SER A 28 20.14 -6.22 -19.10
N GLU A 29 21.02 -5.61 -19.89
CA GLU A 29 21.22 -4.16 -19.88
C GLU A 29 19.97 -3.40 -20.35
N GLU A 30 19.22 -3.92 -21.33
CA GLU A 30 17.96 -3.27 -21.70
C GLU A 30 16.93 -3.35 -20.57
N ARG A 31 16.90 -4.46 -19.84
CA ARG A 31 15.98 -4.64 -18.71
C ARG A 31 16.37 -3.74 -17.54
N SER A 32 17.65 -3.61 -17.21
CA SER A 32 18.11 -2.71 -16.15
C SER A 32 17.80 -1.26 -16.46
N GLN A 33 17.98 -0.84 -17.72
CA GLN A 33 17.64 0.50 -18.17
C GLN A 33 16.12 0.75 -18.09
N ALA A 34 15.29 -0.21 -18.52
CA ALA A 34 13.84 -0.09 -18.42
C ALA A 34 13.34 0.04 -16.98
N VAL A 35 13.94 -0.73 -16.05
CA VAL A 35 13.62 -0.66 -14.62
C VAL A 35 14.04 0.69 -14.05
N SER A 36 15.26 1.14 -14.35
CA SER A 36 15.76 2.43 -13.87
C SER A 36 14.92 3.61 -14.37
N GLN A 37 14.58 3.64 -15.66
CA GLN A 37 13.76 4.70 -16.24
C GLN A 37 12.38 4.75 -15.60
N ARG A 38 11.75 3.59 -15.40
CA ARG A 38 10.44 3.50 -14.73
C ARG A 38 10.47 4.08 -13.31
N THR A 39 11.53 3.78 -12.54
CA THR A 39 11.70 4.33 -11.20
C THR A 39 11.80 5.85 -11.24
N LEU A 40 12.61 6.40 -12.14
CA LEU A 40 12.77 7.85 -12.28
C LEU A 40 11.50 8.54 -12.80
N ASP A 41 10.74 7.90 -13.68
CA ASP A 41 9.48 8.46 -14.20
C ASP A 41 8.41 8.54 -13.10
N LEU A 42 8.31 7.49 -12.28
CA LEU A 42 7.32 7.39 -11.21
C LEU A 42 7.69 8.15 -9.94
N LEU A 43 8.98 8.29 -9.63
CA LEU A 43 9.48 8.88 -8.38
C LEU A 43 10.12 10.26 -8.62
N GLN A 44 9.29 11.28 -8.73
CA GLN A 44 9.70 12.68 -8.84
C GLN A 44 10.02 13.31 -7.47
N PRO A 45 10.98 14.24 -7.42
CA PRO A 45 11.24 15.03 -6.21
C PRO A 45 10.07 15.94 -5.86
N GLY A 46 9.86 16.21 -4.57
CA GLY A 46 8.83 17.13 -4.10
C GLY A 46 7.40 16.56 -4.07
N MET A 47 7.24 15.24 -4.26
CA MET A 47 5.96 14.57 -4.02
C MET A 47 5.53 14.64 -2.56
N SER A 48 4.22 14.73 -2.34
CA SER A 48 3.66 14.46 -1.02
C SER A 48 3.83 12.98 -0.65
N LEU A 49 3.72 12.67 0.64
CA LEU A 49 3.80 11.30 1.14
C LEU A 49 2.75 10.39 0.47
N GLU A 50 1.53 10.89 0.29
CA GLU A 50 0.44 10.13 -0.36
C GLU A 50 0.71 9.85 -1.84
N GLU A 51 1.20 10.84 -2.58
CA GLU A 51 1.58 10.68 -3.98
C GLU A 51 2.74 9.69 -4.14
N LEU A 52 3.70 9.76 -3.23
CA LEU A 52 4.82 8.83 -3.19
C LEU A 52 4.35 7.40 -2.99
N TYR A 53 3.51 7.11 -1.99
CA TYR A 53 3.02 5.74 -1.76
C TYR A 53 2.14 5.21 -2.90
N ARG A 54 1.39 6.09 -3.55
CA ARG A 54 0.64 5.76 -4.78
C ARG A 54 1.54 5.46 -5.97
N ALA A 55 2.68 6.14 -6.08
CA ALA A 55 3.68 5.84 -7.11
C ALA A 55 4.39 4.52 -6.81
N ILE A 56 4.76 4.31 -5.54
CA ILE A 56 5.38 3.07 -5.03
C ILE A 56 4.49 1.86 -5.32
N SER A 57 3.17 1.95 -5.11
CA SER A 57 2.25 0.84 -5.36
C SER A 57 2.10 0.43 -6.83
N LYS A 58 2.56 1.26 -7.77
CA LYS A 58 2.54 1.00 -9.23
C LYS A 58 3.91 0.65 -9.78
N LEU A 59 4.93 0.72 -8.93
CA LEU A 59 6.32 0.58 -9.34
C LEU A 59 6.58 -0.85 -9.85
N ASP A 60 5.93 -1.86 -9.25
CA ASP A 60 6.10 -3.27 -9.60
C ASP A 60 5.19 -3.81 -10.71
N ASP A 61 4.14 -3.08 -11.14
CA ASP A 61 3.15 -3.54 -12.15
C ASP A 61 3.77 -4.13 -13.43
N ASN A 62 4.91 -3.58 -13.89
CA ASN A 62 5.68 -4.10 -15.04
C ASN A 62 7.15 -4.37 -14.68
N ALA A 63 7.48 -4.36 -13.39
CA ALA A 63 8.81 -4.58 -12.85
C ALA A 63 8.72 -5.45 -11.58
N PRO A 64 8.32 -6.73 -11.70
CA PRO A 64 8.16 -7.62 -10.55
C PRO A 64 9.47 -7.82 -9.77
N GLU A 65 10.62 -7.50 -10.37
CA GLU A 65 11.91 -7.49 -9.71
C GLU A 65 11.98 -6.47 -8.56
N LEU A 66 11.14 -5.42 -8.60
CA LEU A 66 11.06 -4.36 -7.60
C LEU A 66 10.12 -4.69 -6.44
N SER A 67 9.27 -5.72 -6.54
CA SER A 67 8.32 -6.08 -5.48
C SER A 67 8.98 -6.26 -4.10
N PRO A 68 10.17 -6.90 -3.95
CA PRO A 68 10.84 -7.03 -2.64
C PRO A 68 11.24 -5.69 -2.01
N ILE A 69 11.49 -4.67 -2.83
CA ILE A 69 11.84 -3.31 -2.40
C ILE A 69 10.57 -2.56 -1.99
N VAL A 70 9.50 -2.68 -2.78
CA VAL A 70 8.25 -1.92 -2.62
C VAL A 70 7.40 -2.40 -1.45
N LEU A 71 7.30 -3.72 -1.26
CA LEU A 71 6.38 -4.32 -0.28
C LEU A 71 6.61 -3.88 1.18
N PRO A 72 7.86 -3.77 1.69
CA PRO A 72 8.10 -3.25 3.04
C PRO A 72 7.54 -1.86 3.27
N TYR A 73 7.68 -0.95 2.29
CA TYR A 73 7.15 0.42 2.41
C TYR A 73 5.63 0.45 2.42
N LEU A 74 4.97 -0.33 1.57
CA LEU A 74 3.51 -0.42 1.55
C LEU A 74 2.96 -0.98 2.88
N ARG A 75 3.60 -2.01 3.45
CA ARG A 75 3.22 -2.57 4.76
C ARG A 75 3.43 -1.57 5.89
N ASP A 76 4.53 -0.82 5.85
CA ASP A 76 4.82 0.19 6.86
C ASP A 76 3.78 1.32 6.83
N TYR A 77 3.39 1.76 5.64
CA TYR A 77 2.31 2.73 5.46
C TYR A 77 0.97 2.22 5.99
N GLU A 78 0.57 1.01 5.61
CA GLU A 78 -0.66 0.40 6.10
C GLU A 78 -0.68 0.31 7.64
N THR A 79 0.43 -0.12 8.25
CA THR A 79 0.54 -0.30 9.70
C THR A 79 0.60 1.02 10.46
N ASN A 80 1.36 1.99 9.96
CA ASN A 80 1.60 3.24 10.70
C ASN A 80 0.60 4.34 10.40
N VAL A 81 -0.06 4.30 9.24
CA VAL A 81 -0.96 5.37 8.79
C VAL A 81 -2.40 4.86 8.82
N THR A 82 -2.72 3.82 8.06
CA THR A 82 -4.10 3.31 7.93
C THR A 82 -4.61 2.71 9.24
N GLN A 83 -3.84 1.83 9.89
CA GLN A 83 -4.27 1.22 11.15
C GLN A 83 -4.39 2.23 12.30
N LYS A 84 -3.47 3.19 12.41
CA LYS A 84 -3.57 4.24 13.45
C LYS A 84 -4.78 5.16 13.22
N ALA A 85 -5.10 5.47 11.96
CA ALA A 85 -6.32 6.20 11.65
C ALA A 85 -7.58 5.42 12.07
N HIS A 86 -7.61 4.10 11.81
CA HIS A 86 -8.70 3.23 12.25
C HIS A 86 -8.82 3.13 13.78
N GLU A 87 -7.69 3.03 14.50
CA GLU A 87 -7.68 3.02 15.96
C GLU A 87 -8.21 4.32 16.54
N GLU A 88 -7.83 5.47 15.99
CA GLU A 88 -8.33 6.76 16.47
C GLU A 88 -9.82 6.95 16.15
N ILE A 89 -10.30 6.49 14.98
CA ILE A 89 -11.74 6.45 14.67
C ILE A 89 -12.48 5.60 15.72
N ARG A 90 -11.97 4.40 16.05
CA ARG A 90 -12.57 3.54 17.09
C ARG A 90 -12.56 4.20 18.46
N ARG A 91 -11.50 4.94 18.79
CA ARG A 91 -11.39 5.70 20.05
C ARG A 91 -12.44 6.81 20.12
N LEU A 92 -12.59 7.59 19.04
CA LEU A 92 -13.58 8.66 18.93
C LEU A 92 -15.01 8.13 19.00
N MET A 93 -15.29 6.99 18.36
CA MET A 93 -16.59 6.31 18.46
C MET A 93 -16.87 5.84 19.89
N SER A 94 -15.88 5.23 20.55
CA SER A 94 -15.99 4.79 21.95
C SER A 94 -16.16 5.95 22.93
N ALA A 95 -15.63 7.12 22.60
CA ALA A 95 -15.76 8.35 23.37
C ALA A 95 -17.09 9.11 23.12
N GLY A 96 -17.97 8.60 22.25
CA GLY A 96 -19.23 9.25 21.88
C GLY A 96 -19.06 10.46 20.95
N GLN A 97 -17.85 10.69 20.42
CA GLN A 97 -17.52 11.81 19.53
C GLN A 97 -17.78 11.42 18.07
N PHE A 98 -19.03 11.08 17.75
CA PHE A 98 -19.41 10.54 16.45
C PHE A 98 -19.18 11.51 15.27
N ASP A 99 -19.38 12.81 15.47
CA ASP A 99 -19.10 13.81 14.42
C ASP A 99 -17.60 13.91 14.08
N ALA A 100 -16.74 13.76 15.10
CA ALA A 100 -15.29 13.75 14.90
C ALA A 100 -14.84 12.45 14.23
N ALA A 101 -15.41 11.31 14.64
CA ALA A 101 -15.17 10.02 14.01
C ALA A 101 -15.62 10.01 12.53
N ALA A 102 -16.78 10.60 12.22
CA ALA A 102 -17.30 10.70 10.85
C ALA A 102 -16.40 11.54 9.94
N LYS A 103 -15.95 12.72 10.41
CA LYS A 103 -15.01 13.56 9.66
C LYS A 103 -13.66 12.90 9.44
N LEU A 104 -13.16 12.17 10.44
CA LEU A 104 -11.90 11.44 10.32
C LEU A 104 -12.05 10.23 9.38
N GLY A 105 -13.17 9.52 9.44
CA GLY A 105 -13.52 8.43 8.52
C GLY A 105 -13.65 8.90 7.07
N GLU A 106 -14.30 10.03 6.80
CA GLU A 106 -14.39 10.60 5.46
C GLU A 106 -13.00 10.98 4.90
N LYS A 107 -12.12 11.52 5.74
CA LYS A 107 -10.74 11.83 5.35
C LYS A 107 -9.95 10.55 5.07
N ALA A 108 -10.05 9.56 5.96
CA ALA A 108 -9.43 8.27 5.78
C ALA A 108 -9.90 7.62 4.47
N ILE A 109 -11.20 7.58 4.17
CA ILE A 109 -11.73 7.05 2.91
C ILE A 109 -11.21 7.85 1.71
N LYS A 110 -11.21 9.20 1.75
CA LYS A 110 -10.65 10.01 0.66
C LYS A 110 -9.16 9.75 0.43
N GLN A 111 -8.41 9.44 1.49
CA GLN A 111 -6.99 9.10 1.44
C GLN A 111 -6.76 7.63 1.05
N ASP A 112 -7.68 6.71 1.39
CA ASP A 112 -7.57 5.26 1.28
C ASP A 112 -8.22 4.68 0.00
N VAL A 113 -8.97 5.49 -0.78
CA VAL A 113 -9.74 5.01 -1.95
C VAL A 113 -8.89 4.47 -3.12
N GLN A 114 -7.55 4.50 -3.11
CA GLN A 114 -6.75 3.84 -4.18
C GLN A 114 -5.46 3.14 -3.72
N LEU A 115 -5.39 2.63 -2.49
CA LEU A 115 -4.32 1.70 -2.09
C LEU A 115 -4.83 0.26 -1.93
N VAL A 116 -5.91 -0.09 -2.64
CA VAL A 116 -6.18 -1.50 -2.94
C VAL A 116 -5.14 -1.96 -3.94
N TRP A 117 -4.04 -2.52 -3.43
CA TRP A 117 -3.12 -3.31 -4.25
C TRP A 117 -3.92 -4.51 -4.79
N GLU A 118 -4.33 -4.44 -6.05
CA GLU A 118 -4.82 -5.59 -6.83
C GLU A 118 -3.64 -6.47 -7.23
N GLY A 119 -2.84 -6.92 -6.26
CA GLY A 119 -1.96 -8.03 -6.52
C GLY A 119 -2.81 -9.23 -6.90
N ARG A 120 -2.53 -9.82 -8.06
CA ARG A 120 -3.11 -11.09 -8.53
C ARG A 120 -2.87 -12.18 -7.49
N SER A 121 -3.70 -12.22 -6.46
CA SER A 121 -3.92 -13.40 -5.66
C SER A 121 -5.14 -14.09 -6.27
N ASN A 122 -4.92 -15.24 -6.88
CA ASN A 122 -5.95 -16.09 -7.43
C ASN A 122 -6.77 -16.75 -6.29
N ARG A 123 -7.36 -15.93 -5.42
CA ARG A 123 -8.22 -16.40 -4.33
C ARG A 123 -9.64 -15.90 -4.62
N PRO A 124 -10.58 -16.79 -4.98
CA PRO A 124 -11.95 -16.38 -5.21
C PRO A 124 -12.51 -15.73 -3.93
N PRO A 125 -13.37 -14.71 -4.06
CA PRO A 125 -13.97 -14.05 -2.92
C PRO A 125 -14.72 -15.08 -2.08
N ALA A 126 -14.49 -15.06 -0.77
CA ALA A 126 -15.22 -15.91 0.16
C ALA A 126 -16.73 -15.61 0.03
N PRO A 127 -17.59 -16.65 -0.07
CA PRO A 127 -19.02 -16.43 -0.22
C PRO A 127 -19.58 -15.71 1.02
N PRO A 128 -20.57 -14.82 0.85
CA PRO A 128 -21.18 -14.11 1.97
C PRO A 128 -21.78 -15.10 2.95
N THR A 129 -21.28 -15.09 4.18
CA THR A 129 -21.82 -15.88 5.29
C THR A 129 -23.23 -15.40 5.59
N ARG A 130 -24.23 -16.20 5.21
CA ARG A 130 -25.64 -15.95 5.53
C ARG A 130 -25.79 -15.96 7.06
N PRO A 131 -26.40 -14.93 7.69
CA PRO A 131 -26.67 -14.98 9.12
C PRO A 131 -27.69 -16.09 9.38
N THR A 132 -27.27 -17.12 10.12
CA THR A 132 -28.14 -18.20 10.58
C THR A 132 -29.11 -17.60 11.60
N PHE A 133 -30.36 -17.38 11.18
CA PHE A 133 -31.44 -17.01 12.08
C PHE A 133 -31.66 -18.20 13.03
N ARG A 134 -31.11 -18.13 14.25
CA ARG A 134 -31.48 -19.06 15.32
C ARG A 134 -32.95 -18.82 15.63
N GLN A 135 -33.81 -19.75 15.25
CA GLN A 135 -35.18 -19.79 15.77
C GLN A 135 -35.09 -20.01 17.29
N ASN A 136 -35.66 -19.07 18.04
CA ASN A 136 -35.84 -19.15 19.48
C ASN A 136 -36.85 -20.27 19.79
N PRO A 137 -36.51 -21.30 20.58
CA PRO A 137 -37.47 -22.33 20.98
C PRO A 137 -38.18 -21.90 22.26
N PHE A 138 -38.93 -20.80 22.24
CA PHE A 138 -39.84 -20.44 23.33
C PHE A 138 -40.95 -19.53 22.82
N GLN A 139 -41.97 -20.10 22.16
CA GLN A 139 -43.34 -19.62 22.26
C GLN A 139 -44.33 -20.79 22.14
N ARG A 140 -44.90 -21.12 23.31
CA ARG A 140 -46.18 -21.76 23.64
C ARG A 140 -46.51 -23.15 23.09
#